data_AF-R5AZ36-F1
#
_entry.id   AF-R5AZ36-F1
#
_cell.length_a   1.000
_cell.length_b   1.000
_cell.length_c   1.000
_cell.angle_alpha   90.00
_cell.angle_beta   90.00
_cell.angle_gamma   90.00
#
_symmetry.space_group_name_H-M   'P 1'
#
loop_
_entity.id
_entity.type
_entity.pdbx_description
1 polymer ?
#
loop_
_entity_poly.entity_id
_entity_poly.type
_entity_poly.pdbx_seq_one_letter_code
_entity_poly.pdbx_strand_id
1 'polypeptide(L)'
;MLLDKEELSELERFFEKFPEGCGYDEDIDTIIAWLDRIGENGALERYFRYEGKFGDGVSAIPIETSNLRLYCIRLSDKILIFGNGGVKDCATWQDSETLSDYVEMLVDTSRFISSRLSDGKLYIVDKDIIGNLNFTRDEKK
;
A
#
# COMPACT_ATOMS: atom_id res chain seq x y z
N MET A 1 -16.41 -9.04 28.84
CA MET A 1 -14.96 -9.18 28.61
C MET A 1 -14.65 -8.32 27.41
N LEU A 2 -14.04 -7.16 27.66
CA LEU A 2 -13.55 -6.24 26.64
C LEU A 2 -12.43 -6.95 25.89
N LEU A 3 -12.62 -7.23 24.61
CA LEU A 3 -11.52 -7.37 23.68
C LEU A 3 -11.43 -5.99 23.04
N ASP A 4 -10.43 -5.21 23.43
CA ASP A 4 -9.97 -4.09 22.63
C ASP A 4 -9.80 -4.62 21.20
N LYS A 5 -10.70 -4.25 20.29
CA LYS A 5 -10.51 -4.54 18.87
C LYS A 5 -9.31 -3.70 18.46
N GLU A 6 -8.12 -4.28 18.46
CA GLU A 6 -7.00 -3.69 17.74
C GLU A 6 -7.50 -3.35 16.34
N GLU A 7 -7.39 -2.07 15.97
CA GLU A 7 -7.78 -1.66 14.63
C GLU A 7 -6.83 -2.31 13.64
N LEU A 8 -7.37 -3.20 12.81
CA LEU A 8 -6.61 -3.85 11.75
C LEU A 8 -6.04 -2.81 10.79
N SER A 9 -4.77 -2.99 10.46
CA SER A 9 -4.09 -2.29 9.36
C SER A 9 -4.75 -2.62 8.02
N GLU A 10 -4.53 -1.77 7.02
CA GLU A 10 -5.05 -2.00 5.67
C GLU A 10 -4.54 -3.31 5.03
N LEU A 11 -3.32 -3.72 5.39
CA LEU A 11 -2.76 -4.99 4.95
C LEU A 11 -3.47 -6.19 5.60
N GLU A 12 -3.75 -6.13 6.90
CA GLU A 12 -4.51 -7.18 7.58
C GLU A 12 -5.94 -7.27 7.05
N ARG A 13 -6.60 -6.12 6.84
CA ARG A 13 -7.92 -6.05 6.19
C ARG A 13 -7.92 -6.61 4.77
N PHE A 14 -6.80 -6.50 4.06
CA PHE A 14 -6.64 -7.13 2.76
C PHE A 14 -6.66 -8.66 2.89
N PHE A 15 -5.86 -9.23 3.79
CA PHE A 15 -5.82 -10.69 4.01
C PHE A 15 -7.16 -11.25 4.52
N GLU A 16 -7.91 -10.52 5.34
CA GLU A 16 -9.24 -10.97 5.80
C GLU A 16 -10.26 -11.18 4.66
N LYS A 17 -10.06 -10.53 3.49
CA LYS A 17 -10.92 -10.73 2.32
C LYS A 17 -10.71 -12.09 1.65
N PHE A 18 -9.58 -12.74 1.90
CA PHE A 18 -9.12 -13.95 1.22
C PHE A 18 -8.72 -15.01 2.26
N PRO A 19 -9.71 -15.57 3.01
CA PRO A 19 -9.44 -16.63 3.97
C PRO A 19 -8.99 -17.92 3.27
N GLU A 20 -8.28 -18.79 4.00
CA GLU A 20 -7.80 -20.09 3.51
C GLU A 20 -8.93 -20.94 2.92
N GLY A 21 -8.69 -21.57 1.76
CA GLY A 21 -9.67 -22.35 1.03
C GLY A 21 -10.55 -21.50 0.11
N CYS A 22 -10.22 -20.22 -0.09
CA CYS A 22 -10.91 -19.39 -1.07
C CYS A 22 -10.39 -19.67 -2.48
N GLY A 23 -11.07 -19.12 -3.50
CA GLY A 23 -10.64 -19.28 -4.90
C GLY A 23 -9.34 -18.55 -5.27
N TYR A 24 -8.64 -17.94 -4.30
CA TYR A 24 -7.48 -17.08 -4.50
C TYR A 24 -6.25 -17.52 -3.67
N ASP A 25 -6.22 -18.74 -3.15
CA ASP A 25 -5.12 -19.21 -2.29
C ASP A 25 -3.75 -19.10 -2.99
N GLU A 26 -3.66 -19.50 -4.27
CA GLU A 26 -2.42 -19.38 -5.07
C GLU A 26 -1.98 -17.91 -5.28
N ASP A 27 -2.95 -16.99 -5.39
CA ASP A 27 -2.70 -15.56 -5.51
C ASP A 27 -2.12 -15.00 -4.20
N ILE A 28 -2.67 -15.43 -3.06
CA ILE A 28 -2.22 -15.04 -1.73
C ILE A 28 -0.82 -15.58 -1.43
N ASP A 29 -0.54 -16.84 -1.75
CA ASP A 29 0.80 -17.42 -1.64
C ASP A 29 1.83 -16.63 -2.45
N THR A 30 1.44 -16.20 -3.66
CA THR A 30 2.29 -15.37 -4.51
C THR A 30 2.55 -14.01 -3.88
N ILE A 31 1.53 -13.37 -3.27
CA ILE A 31 1.69 -12.11 -2.54
C ILE A 31 2.65 -12.29 -1.36
N ILE A 32 2.47 -13.34 -0.54
CA ILE A 32 3.32 -13.62 0.62
C ILE A 32 4.78 -13.80 0.18
N ALA A 33 5.03 -14.58 -0.87
CA ALA A 33 6.38 -14.77 -1.42
C ALA A 33 7.03 -13.44 -1.88
N TRP A 34 6.23 -12.52 -2.41
CA TRP A 34 6.70 -11.17 -2.74
C TRP A 34 7.02 -10.34 -1.49
N LEU A 35 6.20 -10.42 -0.45
CA LEU A 35 6.44 -9.74 0.82
C LEU A 35 7.74 -10.22 1.47
N ASP A 36 7.97 -11.53 1.50
CA ASP A 36 9.22 -12.12 2.01
C ASP A 36 10.43 -11.62 1.22
N ARG A 37 10.34 -11.65 -0.12
CA ARG A 37 11.41 -11.16 -0.99
C ARG A 37 11.74 -9.69 -0.75
N ILE A 38 10.73 -8.84 -0.55
CA ILE A 38 10.90 -7.42 -0.25
C ILE A 38 11.50 -7.25 1.15
N GLY A 39 11.05 -8.03 2.14
CA GLY A 39 11.59 -8.03 3.50
C GLY A 39 13.08 -8.37 3.55
N GLU A 40 13.51 -9.34 2.74
CA GLU A 40 14.92 -9.76 2.65
C GLU A 40 15.81 -8.77 1.88
N ASN A 41 15.32 -8.27 0.75
CA ASN A 41 16.15 -7.54 -0.22
C ASN A 41 15.94 -6.02 -0.21
N GLY A 42 14.95 -5.54 0.54
CA GLY A 42 14.47 -4.15 0.48
C GLY A 42 13.45 -3.91 -0.64
N ALA A 43 12.81 -2.75 -0.56
CA ALA A 43 11.78 -2.27 -1.49
C ALA A 43 12.41 -1.65 -2.75
N LEU A 44 13.13 -2.47 -3.51
CA LEU A 44 13.82 -2.07 -4.73
C LEU A 44 12.82 -1.68 -5.83
N GLU A 45 13.07 -0.58 -6.54
CA GLU A 45 12.12 -0.01 -7.51
C GLU A 45 11.63 -1.00 -8.58
N ARG A 46 12.50 -1.89 -9.05
CA ARG A 46 12.15 -2.95 -10.03
C ARG A 46 11.10 -3.95 -9.54
N TYR A 47 10.80 -3.97 -8.25
CA TYR A 47 9.78 -4.81 -7.64
C TYR A 47 8.40 -4.15 -7.63
N PHE A 48 8.22 -3.00 -8.27
CA PHE A 48 6.94 -2.27 -8.24
C PHE A 48 6.52 -1.87 -9.64
N ARG A 49 5.20 -1.94 -9.87
CA ARG A 49 4.56 -1.38 -11.06
C ARG A 49 3.86 -0.08 -10.66
N TYR A 50 4.25 1.03 -11.29
CA TYR A 50 3.59 2.31 -11.10
C TYR A 50 2.16 2.25 -11.65
N GLU A 51 1.17 2.63 -10.82
CA GLU A 51 -0.25 2.53 -11.15
C GLU A 51 -0.98 3.88 -11.06
N GLY A 52 -0.35 4.89 -10.47
CA GLY A 52 -0.89 6.24 -10.36
C GLY A 52 -0.49 7.20 -11.50
N LYS A 53 -0.91 8.47 -11.37
CA LYS A 53 -0.41 9.57 -12.20
C LYS A 53 1.04 9.86 -11.83
N PHE A 54 1.84 10.26 -12.83
CA PHE A 54 3.26 10.59 -12.61
C PHE A 54 3.42 11.55 -11.41
N GLY A 55 4.10 11.09 -10.35
CA GLY A 55 4.39 11.87 -9.14
C GLY A 55 3.44 11.65 -7.95
N ASP A 56 2.44 10.77 -8.02
CA ASP A 56 1.60 10.43 -6.86
C ASP A 56 2.16 9.30 -5.98
N GLY A 57 3.23 8.63 -6.41
CA GLY A 57 3.96 7.63 -5.62
C GLY A 57 3.21 6.31 -5.39
N VAL A 58 2.01 6.13 -5.97
CA VAL A 58 1.22 4.91 -5.79
C VAL A 58 1.68 3.82 -6.76
N SER A 59 2.02 2.68 -6.18
CA SER A 59 2.49 1.50 -6.90
C SER A 59 1.69 0.26 -6.48
N ALA A 60 1.75 -0.77 -7.29
CA ALA A 60 1.27 -2.10 -6.93
C ALA A 60 2.41 -3.11 -6.97
N ILE A 61 2.29 -4.18 -6.19
CA ILE A 61 3.18 -5.35 -6.33
C ILE A 61 2.93 -5.95 -7.73
N PRO A 62 3.98 -6.15 -8.56
CA PRO A 62 3.89 -6.64 -9.92
C PRO A 62 3.66 -8.14 -9.89
N ILE A 63 2.41 -8.51 -9.66
CA ILE A 63 1.99 -9.89 -9.81
C ILE A 63 1.26 -9.98 -11.15
N GLU A 64 2.06 -10.20 -12.19
CA GLU A 64 1.57 -10.27 -13.58
C GLU A 64 0.58 -11.42 -13.77
N THR A 65 0.73 -12.51 -13.01
CA THR A 65 -0.11 -13.72 -13.09
C THR A 65 -1.26 -13.75 -12.08
N SER A 66 -1.33 -12.80 -11.15
CA SER A 66 -2.35 -12.85 -10.09
C SER A 66 -3.63 -12.14 -10.48
N ASN A 67 -4.77 -12.66 -10.01
CA ASN A 67 -6.06 -11.99 -10.06
C ASN A 67 -6.22 -10.93 -8.97
N LEU A 68 -5.30 -10.86 -8.01
CA LEU A 68 -5.30 -9.90 -6.93
C LEU A 68 -4.35 -8.74 -7.18
N ARG A 69 -4.64 -7.62 -6.53
CA ARG A 69 -3.81 -6.42 -6.55
C ARG A 69 -3.66 -5.88 -5.14
N LEU A 70 -2.42 -5.73 -4.70
CA LEU A 70 -2.07 -5.08 -3.44
C LEU A 70 -1.33 -3.78 -3.74
N TYR A 71 -1.89 -2.66 -3.28
CA TYR A 71 -1.32 -1.33 -3.49
C TYR A 71 -0.40 -0.92 -2.34
N CYS A 72 0.57 -0.08 -2.65
CA CYS A 72 1.57 0.40 -1.72
C CYS A 72 2.13 1.76 -2.14
N ILE A 73 2.79 2.43 -1.19
CA ILE A 73 3.60 3.63 -1.43
C ILE A 73 5.05 3.27 -1.11
N ARG A 74 5.92 3.42 -2.12
CA ARG A 74 7.35 3.22 -1.95
C ARG A 74 8.01 4.55 -1.65
N LEU A 75 8.57 4.72 -0.45
CA LEU A 75 9.29 5.94 -0.07
C LEU A 75 10.79 5.84 -0.33
N SER A 76 11.36 4.65 -0.15
CA SER A 76 12.77 4.37 -0.42
C SER A 76 12.99 2.86 -0.58
N ASP A 77 14.22 2.44 -0.84
CA ASP A 77 14.59 1.02 -0.88
C ASP A 77 14.45 0.34 0.51
N LYS A 78 14.25 1.13 1.57
CA LYS A 78 14.15 0.66 2.95
C LYS A 78 12.77 0.84 3.56
N ILE A 79 11.89 1.64 2.95
CA ILE A 79 10.61 2.02 3.50
C ILE A 79 9.51 1.84 2.45
N LEU A 80 8.56 0.96 2.78
CA LEU A 80 7.38 0.65 2.00
C LEU A 80 6.16 0.73 2.93
N ILE A 81 5.10 1.38 2.45
CA ILE A 81 3.83 1.48 3.16
C ILE A 81 2.81 0.67 2.38
N PHE A 82 2.24 -0.36 2.99
CA PHE A 82 1.17 -1.13 2.39
C PHE A 82 -0.17 -0.43 2.57
N GLY A 83 -0.92 -0.35 1.48
CA GLY A 83 -2.34 -0.05 1.52
C GLY A 83 -3.16 -1.32 1.50
N ASN A 84 -4.37 -1.17 0.99
CA ASN A 84 -5.27 -2.29 0.76
C ASN A 84 -5.22 -2.74 -0.71
N GLY A 85 -6.18 -3.57 -1.09
CA GLY A 85 -6.27 -4.17 -2.40
C GLY A 85 -7.52 -5.00 -2.58
N GLY A 86 -7.54 -5.77 -3.66
CA GLY A 86 -8.65 -6.66 -3.96
C GLY A 86 -8.48 -7.41 -5.27
N VAL A 87 -9.56 -8.04 -5.70
CA VAL A 87 -9.65 -8.72 -7.00
C VAL A 87 -9.63 -7.68 -8.11
N LYS A 88 -8.91 -7.97 -9.20
CA LYS A 88 -8.94 -7.22 -10.45
C LYS A 88 -10.31 -7.42 -11.13
N ASP A 89 -11.26 -6.56 -10.83
CA ASP A 89 -12.62 -6.55 -11.40
C ASP A 89 -12.69 -5.82 -12.75
N CYS A 90 -11.77 -4.90 -13.00
CA CYS A 90 -11.71 -4.05 -14.19
C CYS A 90 -10.30 -4.01 -14.81
N ALA A 91 -10.22 -3.57 -16.07
CA ALA A 91 -8.94 -3.41 -16.78
C ALA A 91 -8.05 -2.32 -16.17
N THR A 92 -8.67 -1.28 -15.61
CA THR A 92 -7.99 -0.20 -14.89
C THR A 92 -8.66 -0.01 -13.53
N TRP A 93 -7.90 0.45 -12.54
CA TRP A 93 -8.42 0.63 -11.18
C TRP A 93 -9.39 1.82 -11.10
N GLN A 94 -9.27 2.79 -12.01
CA GLN A 94 -10.13 3.96 -12.10
C GLN A 94 -11.58 3.59 -12.39
N ASP A 95 -11.79 2.44 -13.04
CA ASP A 95 -13.11 1.92 -13.39
C ASP A 95 -13.66 0.95 -12.32
N SER A 96 -12.88 0.65 -11.29
CA SER A 96 -13.27 -0.24 -10.19
C SER A 96 -13.86 0.55 -9.04
N GLU A 97 -15.11 0.26 -8.65
CA GLU A 97 -15.75 0.88 -7.48
C GLU A 97 -15.07 0.50 -6.16
N THR A 98 -14.31 -0.59 -6.12
CA THR A 98 -13.65 -1.08 -4.89
C THR A 98 -12.19 -0.67 -4.83
N LEU A 99 -11.45 -0.74 -5.94
CA LEU A 99 -10.03 -0.42 -5.96
C LEU A 99 -9.78 1.10 -6.02
N SER A 100 -10.72 1.88 -6.57
CA SER A 100 -10.60 3.35 -6.61
C SER A 100 -10.39 3.96 -5.24
N ASP A 101 -11.21 3.59 -4.26
CA ASP A 101 -11.17 4.15 -2.91
C ASP A 101 -9.83 3.89 -2.21
N TYR A 102 -9.26 2.71 -2.41
CA TYR A 102 -7.95 2.35 -1.86
C TYR A 102 -6.83 3.14 -2.52
N VAL A 103 -6.89 3.30 -3.84
CA VAL A 103 -5.87 4.06 -4.57
C VAL A 103 -5.96 5.55 -4.21
N GLU A 104 -7.15 6.13 -4.16
CA GLU A 104 -7.35 7.53 -3.78
C GLU A 104 -6.82 7.82 -2.36
N MET A 105 -7.09 6.93 -1.40
CA MET A 105 -6.53 7.03 -0.05
C MET A 105 -4.99 7.03 -0.06
N LEU A 106 -4.36 6.19 -0.87
CA LEU A 106 -2.91 6.14 -0.99
C LEU A 106 -2.34 7.38 -1.69
N VAL A 107 -3.03 7.92 -2.70
CA VAL A 107 -2.65 9.17 -3.37
C VAL A 107 -2.63 10.31 -2.35
N ASP A 108 -3.67 10.45 -1.53
CA ASP A 108 -3.73 11.47 -0.49
C ASP A 108 -2.61 11.28 0.55
N THR A 109 -2.41 10.05 1.00
CA THR A 109 -1.35 9.70 1.97
C THR A 109 0.04 10.06 1.44
N SER A 110 0.34 9.67 0.19
CA SER A 110 1.59 9.97 -0.49
C SER A 110 1.82 11.46 -0.63
N ARG A 111 0.76 12.21 -0.99
CA ARG A 111 0.81 13.67 -1.07
C ARG A 111 1.12 14.31 0.28
N PHE A 112 0.50 13.86 1.37
CA PHE A 112 0.76 14.41 2.70
C PHE A 112 2.19 14.11 3.18
N ILE A 113 2.66 12.88 2.98
CA ILE A 113 4.05 12.51 3.30
C ILE A 113 5.02 13.39 2.52
N SER A 114 4.83 13.51 1.21
CA SER A 114 5.68 14.31 0.33
C SER A 114 5.70 15.78 0.74
N SER A 115 4.54 16.36 1.06
CA SER A 115 4.44 17.75 1.52
C SER A 115 5.16 17.98 2.85
N ARG A 116 5.05 17.05 3.80
CA ARG A 116 5.73 17.20 5.10
C ARG A 116 7.24 16.97 4.99
N LEU A 117 7.67 16.10 4.08
CA LEU A 117 9.10 15.94 3.77
C LEU A 117 9.66 17.23 3.15
N SER A 118 8.95 17.86 2.20
CA SER A 118 9.41 19.11 1.58
C SER A 118 9.44 20.29 2.57
N ASP A 119 8.48 20.33 3.50
CA ASP A 119 8.37 21.39 4.50
C ASP A 119 9.27 21.17 5.73
N GLY A 120 10.02 20.06 5.77
CA GLY A 120 10.85 19.69 6.93
C GLY A 120 10.06 19.35 8.19
N LYS A 121 8.81 18.89 8.06
CA LYS A 121 7.97 18.41 9.17
C LYS A 121 8.07 16.88 9.36
N LEU A 122 8.48 16.18 8.31
CA LEU A 122 8.87 14.77 8.33
C LEU A 122 10.30 14.61 7.86
N TYR A 123 10.96 13.57 8.35
CA TYR A 123 12.31 13.19 7.98
C TYR A 123 12.38 11.68 7.80
N ILE A 124 13.12 11.22 6.80
CA ILE A 124 13.47 9.80 6.65
C ILE A 124 14.90 9.62 7.15
N VAL A 125 15.08 8.78 8.16
CA VAL A 125 16.39 8.45 8.72
C VAL A 125 16.53 6.93 8.72
N ASP A 126 17.37 6.42 7.83
CA ASP A 126 17.55 4.99 7.58
C ASP A 126 16.24 4.25 7.26
N LYS A 127 15.64 3.57 8.25
CA LYS A 127 14.38 2.81 8.14
C LYS A 127 13.20 3.49 8.81
N ASP A 128 13.44 4.64 9.46
CA ASP A 128 12.45 5.34 10.27
C ASP A 128 11.91 6.59 9.56
N ILE A 129 10.61 6.82 9.72
CA ILE A 129 9.96 8.09 9.38
C ILE A 129 9.76 8.86 10.69
N ILE A 130 10.43 9.98 10.84
CA ILE A 130 10.45 10.79 12.07
C ILE A 130 9.65 12.08 11.87
N GLY A 131 8.80 12.41 12.84
CA GLY A 131 8.02 13.65 12.88
C GLY A 131 6.55 13.37 13.18
N ASN A 132 5.65 14.28 12.75
CA ASN A 132 4.22 14.06 12.91
C ASN A 132 3.70 13.12 11.82
N LEU A 133 3.22 11.94 12.19
CA LEU A 133 2.60 10.94 11.30
C LEU A 133 1.07 10.93 11.35
N ASN A 134 0.46 11.84 12.12
CA ASN A 134 -0.99 11.98 12.14
C ASN A 134 -1.41 12.84 10.96
N PHE A 135 -2.22 12.29 10.05
CA PHE A 135 -2.75 12.98 8.89
C PHE A 135 -4.26 13.14 9.03
N THR A 136 -4.81 14.22 8.50
CA THR A 136 -6.26 14.43 8.40
C THR A 136 -6.61 14.82 6.97
N ARG A 137 -7.69 14.28 6.40
CA ARG A 137 -8.07 14.60 5.00
C ARG A 137 -8.39 16.08 4.79
N ASP A 138 -8.79 16.78 5.86
CA ASP A 138 -9.09 18.22 5.84
C ASP A 138 -7.89 19.13 6.18
N GLU A 139 -6.67 18.58 6.26
CA GLU A 139 -5.48 19.40 6.53
C GLU A 139 -5.25 20.42 5.40
N LYS A 140 -5.47 21.70 5.73
CA LYS A 140 -5.18 22.80 4.79
C LYS A 140 -3.67 22.93 4.61
N LYS A 141 -3.26 23.12 3.35
CA LYS A 141 -1.91 23.51 2.94
C LYS A 141 -1.41 24.73 3.70
#